data_AF-A0A7S2PYK5-F1
#
_entry.id   AF-A0A7S2PYK5-F1
#
_cell.length_a   1.000
_cell.length_b   1.000
_cell.length_c   1.000
_cell.angle_alpha   90.00
_cell.angle_beta   90.00
_cell.angle_gamma   90.00
#
_symmetry.space_group_name_H-M   'P 1'
#
loop_
_entity.id
_entity.type
_entity.pdbx_description
1 polymer ?
#
loop_
_entity_poly.entity_id
_entity_poly.type
_entity_poly.pdbx_seq_one_letter_code
_entity_poly.pdbx_strand_id
1 'polypeptide(L)'
;AEPTAVSLARFARHEPRCIPFFLERMARDGGVSSAELGAALGPSDLPRIVRQCHQAADALLKALTDLPDVQCTQHPTPTKVNFGADSMWHCLLDSFNPERNLSPVYVPDRTWKFDVRAWAAPPWHELFGKGSGAASRDCEIRVCHAPNLVCPDLFLALCGVSDDGLVLFRNKVVRCALETAWRRDAFKVDMLAFAFTLCGLVLLVFCD
;
A
#
# COMPACT_ATOMS: atom_id res chain seq x y z
N ALA A 1 23.79 13.59 21.06
CA ALA A 1 22.70 14.19 20.27
C ALA A 1 21.57 13.17 20.23
N GLU A 2 20.36 13.57 20.61
CA GLU A 2 19.19 12.69 20.56
C GLU A 2 18.86 12.31 19.11
N PRO A 3 18.56 11.02 18.84
CA PRO A 3 18.20 10.59 17.51
C PRO A 3 16.85 11.20 17.12
N THR A 4 16.86 12.08 16.12
CA THR A 4 15.69 12.80 15.63
C THR A 4 15.31 12.32 14.23
N ALA A 5 14.04 12.49 13.84
CA ALA A 5 13.56 12.18 12.49
C ALA A 5 14.41 12.86 11.38
N VAL A 6 15.00 14.02 11.65
CA VAL A 6 15.94 14.71 10.74
C VAL A 6 17.19 13.88 10.44
N SER A 7 17.63 13.04 11.38
CA SER A 7 18.78 12.16 11.18
C SER A 7 18.47 11.06 10.15
N LEU A 8 17.22 10.60 10.09
CA LEU A 8 16.77 9.64 9.08
C LEU A 8 16.97 10.18 7.66
N ALA A 9 16.63 11.44 7.42
CA ALA A 9 16.81 12.08 6.11
C ALA A 9 18.29 12.10 5.68
N ARG A 10 19.23 12.23 6.64
CA ARG A 10 20.67 12.14 6.36
C ARG A 10 21.09 10.72 5.99
N PHE A 11 20.62 9.71 6.73
CA PHE A 11 20.91 8.31 6.40
C PHE A 11 20.31 7.91 5.05
N ALA A 12 19.07 8.33 4.77
CA ALA A 12 18.42 8.11 3.48
C ALA A 12 19.20 8.66 2.27
N ARG A 13 19.96 9.74 2.47
CA ARG A 13 20.74 10.39 1.40
C ARG A 13 22.14 9.83 1.25
N HIS A 14 22.82 9.57 2.36
CA HIS A 14 24.25 9.30 2.35
C HIS A 14 24.60 7.85 2.65
N GLU A 15 23.89 7.20 3.58
CA GLU A 15 24.25 5.86 4.04
C GLU A 15 23.00 5.05 4.44
N PRO A 16 22.19 4.56 3.47
CA PRO A 16 20.95 3.86 3.80
C PRO A 16 21.14 2.57 4.59
N ARG A 17 22.33 1.96 4.51
CA ARG A 17 22.68 0.73 5.25
C ARG A 17 22.59 0.90 6.77
N CYS A 18 22.69 2.15 7.26
CA CYS A 18 22.58 2.47 8.68
C CYS A 18 21.13 2.59 9.16
N ILE A 19 20.14 2.65 8.25
CA ILE A 19 18.73 2.85 8.60
C ILE A 19 18.20 1.75 9.53
N PRO A 20 18.41 0.44 9.29
CA PRO A 20 17.95 -0.60 10.21
C PRO A 20 18.47 -0.42 11.65
N PHE A 21 19.77 -0.16 11.80
CA PHE A 21 20.39 0.06 13.11
C PHE A 21 19.87 1.34 13.79
N PHE A 22 19.65 2.39 13.01
CA PHE A 22 19.03 3.62 13.50
C PHE A 22 17.61 3.36 14.01
N LEU A 23 16.78 2.63 13.25
CA LEU A 23 15.41 2.29 13.64
C LEU A 23 15.37 1.38 14.88
N GLU A 24 16.28 0.41 14.98
CA GLU A 24 16.39 -0.46 16.15
C GLU A 24 16.75 0.34 17.41
N ARG A 25 17.69 1.28 17.31
CA ARG A 25 18.03 2.17 18.41
C ARG A 25 16.86 3.08 18.79
N MET A 26 16.18 3.65 17.80
CA MET A 26 15.00 4.48 18.00
C MET A 26 13.91 3.75 18.78
N ALA A 27 13.66 2.48 18.46
CA ALA A 27 12.68 1.66 19.17
C ALA A 27 13.03 1.42 20.65
N ARG A 28 14.32 1.48 21.02
CA ARG A 28 14.80 1.33 22.41
C ARG A 28 14.74 2.63 23.22
N ASP A 29 14.99 3.77 22.57
CA ASP A 29 15.19 5.07 23.23
C ASP A 29 13.88 5.88 23.40
N GLY A 30 12.71 5.26 23.20
CA GLY A 30 11.39 5.91 23.36
C GLY A 30 10.60 6.11 22.06
N GLY A 31 11.14 5.70 20.92
CA GLY A 31 10.46 5.70 19.62
C GLY A 31 10.30 7.09 18.99
N VAL A 32 10.21 7.12 17.67
CA VAL A 32 9.69 8.27 16.89
C VAL A 32 8.47 7.74 16.17
N SER A 33 7.40 8.54 16.14
CA SER A 33 6.16 8.10 15.51
C SER A 33 6.38 7.81 14.03
N SER A 34 5.68 6.80 13.51
CA SER A 34 5.70 6.43 12.08
C SER A 34 5.36 7.63 11.18
N ALA A 35 4.51 8.54 11.66
CA ALA A 35 4.14 9.79 11.01
C ALA A 35 5.30 10.80 10.94
N GLU A 36 6.06 10.97 12.04
CA GLU A 36 7.25 11.84 12.06
C GLU A 36 8.36 11.31 11.15
N LEU A 37 8.61 9.99 11.16
CA LEU A 37 9.54 9.36 10.22
C LEU A 37 9.11 9.61 8.77
N GLY A 38 7.82 9.46 8.47
CA GLY A 38 7.26 9.71 7.13
C GLY A 38 7.38 11.17 6.70
N ALA A 39 7.19 12.11 7.63
CA ALA A 39 7.33 13.54 7.36
C ALA A 39 8.78 13.98 7.10
N ALA A 40 9.75 13.27 7.66
CA ALA A 40 11.17 13.55 7.43
C ALA A 40 11.68 13.05 6.07
N LEU A 41 10.93 12.16 5.40
CA LEU A 41 11.31 11.61 4.10
C LEU A 41 10.80 12.48 2.96
N GLY A 42 11.67 12.72 1.98
CA GLY A 42 11.31 13.31 0.71
C GLY A 42 10.76 12.30 -0.30
N PRO A 43 10.14 12.77 -1.39
CA PRO A 43 9.58 11.92 -2.46
C PRO A 43 10.62 11.01 -3.12
N SER A 44 11.87 11.45 -3.22
CA SER A 44 12.95 10.73 -3.91
C SER A 44 13.77 9.84 -2.97
N ASP A 45 13.54 9.90 -1.67
CA ASP A 45 14.37 9.19 -0.69
C ASP A 45 14.06 7.69 -0.70
N LEU A 46 12.78 7.30 -0.72
CA LEU A 46 12.42 5.88 -0.75
C LEU A 46 12.90 5.15 -2.02
N PRO A 47 12.67 5.66 -3.25
CA PRO A 47 13.23 5.06 -4.46
C PRO A 47 14.76 4.94 -4.42
N ARG A 48 15.45 5.94 -3.85
CA ARG A 48 16.91 5.90 -3.68
C ARG A 48 17.33 4.78 -2.73
N ILE A 49 16.68 4.69 -1.57
CA ILE A 49 16.98 3.65 -0.57
C ILE A 49 16.74 2.26 -1.19
N VAL A 50 15.65 2.07 -1.93
CA VAL A 50 15.38 0.80 -2.64
C VAL A 50 16.56 0.44 -3.54
N ARG A 51 17.03 1.35 -4.40
CA ARG A 51 18.15 1.08 -5.32
C ARG A 51 19.48 0.79 -4.61
N GLN A 52 19.71 1.39 -3.44
CA GLN A 52 20.99 1.29 -2.74
C GLN A 52 21.05 0.16 -1.70
N CYS A 53 19.94 -0.10 -1.01
CA CYS A 53 19.87 -1.09 0.06
C CYS A 53 18.43 -1.57 0.30
N HIS A 54 18.08 -2.73 -0.28
CA HIS A 54 16.74 -3.34 -0.14
C HIS A 54 16.37 -3.66 1.31
N GLN A 55 17.33 -4.08 2.13
CA GLN A 55 17.11 -4.37 3.56
C GLN A 55 16.73 -3.11 4.35
N ALA A 56 17.38 -1.99 4.05
CA ALA A 56 17.03 -0.70 4.63
C ALA A 56 15.65 -0.23 4.18
N ALA A 57 15.30 -0.43 2.91
CA ALA A 57 13.96 -0.14 2.40
C ALA A 57 12.89 -0.97 3.13
N ASP A 58 13.10 -2.27 3.30
CA ASP A 58 12.16 -3.15 4.01
C ASP A 58 11.96 -2.72 5.47
N ALA A 59 13.06 -2.49 6.20
CA ALA A 59 13.02 -2.03 7.58
C ALA A 59 12.31 -0.68 7.71
N LEU A 60 12.60 0.25 6.79
CA LEU A 60 11.98 1.56 6.78
C LEU A 60 10.47 1.48 6.49
N LEU A 61 10.05 0.70 5.50
CA LEU A 61 8.63 0.55 5.17
C LEU A 61 7.84 -0.08 6.32
N LYS A 62 8.45 -1.01 7.06
CA LYS A 62 7.86 -1.57 8.29
C LYS A 62 7.73 -0.51 9.38
N ALA A 63 8.77 0.29 9.59
CA ALA A 63 8.75 1.37 10.59
C ALA A 63 7.82 2.54 10.22
N LEU A 64 7.50 2.71 8.93
CA LEU A 64 6.52 3.70 8.46
C LEU A 64 5.08 3.19 8.51
N THR A 65 4.85 1.94 8.91
CA THR A 65 3.53 1.33 8.90
C THR A 65 3.06 1.08 10.32
N ASP A 66 1.93 1.69 10.68
CA ASP A 66 1.38 1.63 12.02
C ASP A 66 -0.15 1.39 11.99
N LEU A 67 -0.75 1.27 13.17
CA LEU A 67 -2.19 1.37 13.33
C LEU A 67 -2.63 2.81 13.05
N PRO A 68 -3.82 3.01 12.44
CA PRO A 68 -4.37 4.35 12.27
C PRO A 68 -4.59 5.03 13.63
N ASP A 69 -4.32 6.32 13.69
CA ASP A 69 -4.70 7.13 14.83
C ASP A 69 -6.24 7.20 14.96
N VAL A 70 -6.78 6.88 16.13
CA VAL A 70 -8.22 6.75 16.39
C VAL A 70 -8.69 8.00 17.11
N GLN A 71 -9.43 8.87 16.42
CA GLN A 71 -9.92 10.13 17.01
C GLN A 71 -11.01 9.91 18.06
N CYS A 72 -11.80 8.83 17.94
CA CYS A 72 -12.89 8.50 18.85
C CYS A 72 -12.68 7.11 19.43
N THR A 73 -12.26 7.03 20.69
CA THR A 73 -11.99 5.75 21.37
C THR A 73 -13.24 4.87 21.53
N GLN A 74 -14.43 5.45 21.50
CA GLN A 74 -15.71 4.74 21.56
C GLN A 74 -16.03 4.00 20.24
N HIS A 75 -15.35 4.36 19.15
CA HIS A 75 -15.53 3.76 17.84
C HIS A 75 -14.16 3.35 17.28
N PRO A 76 -13.59 2.24 17.76
CA PRO A 76 -12.31 1.74 17.26
C PRO A 76 -12.42 1.32 15.80
N THR A 77 -11.27 1.06 15.18
CA THR A 77 -11.21 0.46 13.85
C THR A 77 -11.97 -0.86 13.81
N PRO A 78 -12.74 -1.14 12.74
CA PRO A 78 -13.47 -2.39 12.62
C PRO A 78 -12.51 -3.57 12.59
N THR A 79 -12.82 -4.61 13.38
CA THR A 79 -12.08 -5.89 13.37
C THR A 79 -12.57 -6.81 12.28
N LYS A 80 -13.79 -6.59 11.77
CA LYS A 80 -14.40 -7.37 10.68
C LYS A 80 -14.86 -6.44 9.57
N VAL A 81 -14.47 -6.78 8.36
CA VAL A 81 -14.82 -6.02 7.15
C VAL A 81 -15.35 -6.98 6.10
N ASN A 82 -16.40 -6.55 5.41
CA ASN A 82 -16.99 -7.29 4.29
C ASN A 82 -16.27 -6.88 2.99
N PHE A 83 -15.65 -7.85 2.34
CA PHE A 83 -14.91 -7.71 1.08
C PHE A 83 -15.70 -8.23 -0.12
N GLY A 84 -17.02 -8.33 0.00
CA GLY A 84 -17.87 -8.81 -1.07
C GLY A 84 -17.82 -7.95 -2.31
N ALA A 85 -17.94 -8.60 -3.45
CA ALA A 85 -18.05 -7.92 -4.72
C ALA A 85 -19.35 -7.11 -4.78
N ASP A 86 -19.21 -5.83 -5.13
CA ASP A 86 -20.34 -4.91 -5.27
C ASP A 86 -21.06 -5.07 -6.63
N SER A 87 -20.53 -5.90 -7.54
CA SER A 87 -21.09 -6.12 -8.87
C SER A 87 -20.74 -7.48 -9.45
N MET A 88 -21.54 -7.97 -10.41
CA MET A 88 -21.25 -9.21 -11.15
C MET A 88 -19.90 -9.16 -11.87
N TRP A 89 -19.48 -7.97 -12.32
CA TRP A 89 -18.17 -7.79 -12.91
C TRP A 89 -17.06 -8.02 -11.89
N HIS A 90 -17.17 -7.45 -10.70
CA HIS A 90 -16.23 -7.70 -9.61
C HIS A 90 -16.21 -9.18 -9.21
N CYS A 91 -17.36 -9.87 -9.17
CA CYS A 91 -17.41 -11.32 -8.94
C CYS A 91 -16.63 -12.09 -10.01
N LEU A 92 -16.81 -11.74 -11.28
CA LEU A 92 -16.13 -12.39 -12.40
C LEU A 92 -14.61 -12.14 -12.31
N LEU A 93 -14.19 -10.90 -12.02
CA LEU A 93 -12.79 -10.54 -11.82
C LEU A 93 -12.15 -11.26 -10.63
N ASP A 94 -12.84 -11.33 -9.50
CA ASP A 94 -12.35 -12.02 -8.31
C ASP A 94 -12.33 -13.55 -8.52
N SER A 95 -13.07 -14.09 -9.50
CA SER A 95 -13.00 -15.52 -9.86
C SER A 95 -11.77 -15.85 -10.71
N PHE A 96 -11.29 -14.92 -11.53
CA PHE A 96 -10.07 -15.10 -12.32
C PHE A 96 -8.78 -14.74 -11.56
N ASN A 97 -8.91 -14.03 -10.44
CA ASN A 97 -7.77 -13.66 -9.61
C ASN A 97 -7.69 -14.53 -8.36
N PRO A 98 -6.48 -14.87 -7.88
CA PRO A 98 -6.32 -15.58 -6.62
C PRO A 98 -6.88 -14.76 -5.45
N GLU A 99 -7.27 -15.49 -4.40
CA GLU A 99 -7.81 -14.89 -3.19
C GLU A 99 -6.82 -13.88 -2.57
N ARG A 100 -7.36 -12.72 -2.19
CA ARG A 100 -6.58 -11.60 -1.65
C ARG A 100 -6.45 -11.70 -0.14
N ASN A 101 -5.21 -11.64 0.32
CA ASN A 101 -4.87 -11.48 1.73
C ASN A 101 -4.54 -10.03 2.11
N LEU A 102 -4.49 -9.13 1.13
CA LEU A 102 -4.23 -7.69 1.29
C LEU A 102 -5.24 -6.92 0.45
N SER A 103 -5.76 -5.82 0.99
CA SER A 103 -6.73 -4.95 0.31
C SER A 103 -6.26 -3.51 0.44
N PRO A 104 -5.41 -3.02 -0.48
CA PRO A 104 -4.85 -1.67 -0.37
C PRO A 104 -5.87 -0.60 -0.74
N VAL A 105 -5.82 0.51 0.01
CA VAL A 105 -6.55 1.75 -0.31
C VAL A 105 -5.56 2.90 -0.30
N TYR A 106 -5.50 3.66 -1.40
CA TYR A 106 -4.66 4.84 -1.50
C TYR A 106 -5.51 6.11 -1.37
N VAL A 107 -5.58 6.64 -0.14
CA VAL A 107 -6.36 7.82 0.25
C VAL A 107 -5.49 8.80 1.04
N PRO A 108 -5.82 10.11 1.03
CA PRO A 108 -5.05 11.12 1.75
C PRO A 108 -5.24 11.07 3.27
N ASP A 109 -6.29 10.42 3.76
CA ASP A 109 -6.58 10.28 5.18
C ASP A 109 -5.65 9.27 5.86
N ARG A 110 -5.13 9.65 7.04
CA ARG A 110 -4.19 8.84 7.84
C ARG A 110 -4.75 8.41 9.19
N THR A 111 -5.96 8.85 9.51
CA THR A 111 -6.59 8.70 10.82
C THR A 111 -7.97 8.10 10.67
N TRP A 112 -8.39 7.30 11.65
CA TRP A 112 -9.75 6.82 11.77
C TRP A 112 -10.63 7.93 12.35
N LYS A 113 -11.35 8.63 11.46
CA LYS A 113 -12.27 9.73 11.79
C LYS A 113 -13.72 9.23 11.74
N PHE A 114 -14.21 8.64 12.82
CA PHE A 114 -15.63 8.30 12.93
C PHE A 114 -16.44 9.56 13.24
N ASP A 115 -17.41 9.89 12.39
CA ASP A 115 -18.31 11.01 12.62
C ASP A 115 -19.45 10.56 13.54
N VAL A 116 -19.35 10.95 14.81
CA VAL A 116 -20.36 10.63 15.84
C VAL A 116 -21.70 11.32 15.57
N ARG A 117 -21.70 12.49 14.90
CA ARG A 117 -22.93 13.24 14.61
C ARG A 117 -23.70 12.63 13.46
N ALA A 118 -23.00 12.26 12.40
CA ALA A 118 -23.59 11.62 11.23
C ALA A 118 -23.74 10.09 11.40
N TRP A 119 -23.19 9.52 12.48
CA TRP A 119 -23.06 8.09 12.69
C TRP A 119 -22.44 7.38 11.48
N ALA A 120 -21.37 7.97 10.96
CA ALA A 120 -20.75 7.57 9.70
C ALA A 120 -19.27 7.24 9.88
N ALA A 121 -18.86 6.13 9.28
CA ALA A 121 -17.44 5.78 9.15
C ALA A 121 -16.74 6.68 8.10
N PRO A 122 -15.40 6.71 8.06
CA PRO A 122 -14.67 7.45 7.04
C PRO A 122 -15.13 7.07 5.62
N PRO A 123 -15.16 8.00 4.65
CA PRO A 123 -15.67 7.73 3.30
C PRO A 123 -14.97 6.56 2.59
N TRP A 124 -13.69 6.35 2.85
CA TRP A 124 -12.94 5.22 2.29
C TRP A 124 -13.42 3.87 2.83
N HIS A 125 -14.06 3.83 4.01
CA HIS A 125 -14.61 2.61 4.57
C HIS A 125 -15.75 2.07 3.71
N GLU A 126 -16.50 2.94 3.02
CA GLU A 126 -17.57 2.54 2.09
C GLU A 126 -17.09 1.71 0.89
N LEU A 127 -15.78 1.73 0.60
CA LEU A 127 -15.18 0.84 -0.39
C LEU A 127 -15.24 -0.63 0.06
N PHE A 128 -15.59 -0.87 1.32
CA PHE A 128 -15.76 -2.18 1.91
C PHE A 128 -17.13 -2.26 2.59
N GLY A 129 -17.96 -3.21 2.21
CA GLY A 129 -19.23 -3.48 2.90
C GLY A 129 -20.52 -3.18 2.14
N LYS A 130 -20.44 -2.86 0.84
CA LYS A 130 -21.64 -2.74 -0.02
C LYS A 130 -22.00 -4.05 -0.74
N GLY A 131 -21.08 -5.01 -0.82
CA GLY A 131 -21.29 -6.28 -1.51
C GLY A 131 -22.26 -7.22 -0.79
N SER A 132 -23.29 -7.65 -1.50
CA SER A 132 -24.16 -8.74 -1.06
C SER A 132 -23.49 -10.09 -1.32
N GLY A 133 -23.21 -10.86 -0.26
CA GLY A 133 -22.91 -12.30 -0.40
C GLY A 133 -21.49 -12.79 -0.06
N ALA A 134 -20.58 -11.97 0.47
CA ALA A 134 -19.27 -12.46 0.93
C ALA A 134 -19.10 -12.41 2.46
N ALA A 135 -18.35 -13.39 2.97
CA ALA A 135 -18.04 -13.55 4.38
C ALA A 135 -17.27 -12.33 4.92
N SER A 136 -17.80 -11.70 5.96
CA SER A 136 -17.04 -10.77 6.79
C SER A 136 -15.77 -11.47 7.29
N ARG A 137 -14.61 -10.88 6.99
CA ARG A 137 -13.32 -11.43 7.41
C ARG A 137 -12.73 -10.59 8.52
N ASP A 138 -12.01 -11.24 9.41
CA ASP A 138 -11.18 -10.53 10.37
C ASP A 138 -10.08 -9.78 9.62
N CYS A 139 -9.90 -8.50 9.93
CA CYS A 139 -8.91 -7.65 9.28
C CYS A 139 -8.20 -6.75 10.29
N GLU A 140 -6.94 -6.45 9.97
CA GLU A 140 -6.14 -5.47 10.68
C GLU A 140 -5.90 -4.29 9.73
N ILE A 141 -6.47 -3.13 10.07
CA ILE A 141 -6.27 -1.90 9.30
C ILE A 141 -4.93 -1.29 9.72
N ARG A 142 -4.05 -1.07 8.73
CA ARG A 142 -2.77 -0.41 8.93
C ARG A 142 -2.61 0.77 7.97
N VAL A 143 -1.91 1.81 8.41
CA VAL A 143 -1.61 3.02 7.65
C VAL A 143 -0.12 3.08 7.38
N CYS A 144 0.26 3.33 6.12
CA CYS A 144 1.64 3.59 5.75
C CYS A 144 1.84 5.10 5.58
N HIS A 145 2.80 5.66 6.29
CA HIS A 145 3.15 7.09 6.26
C HIS A 145 4.21 7.43 5.20
N ALA A 146 4.61 6.47 4.37
CA ALA A 146 5.59 6.69 3.32
C ALA A 146 5.05 7.68 2.26
N PRO A 147 5.81 8.73 1.92
CA PRO A 147 5.41 9.66 0.87
C PRO A 147 5.52 9.02 -0.50
N ASN A 148 4.56 9.32 -1.38
CA ASN A 148 4.57 8.95 -2.81
C ASN A 148 4.84 7.46 -3.08
N LEU A 149 4.18 6.59 -2.33
CA LEU A 149 4.35 5.14 -2.46
C LEU A 149 3.92 4.62 -3.85
N VAL A 150 2.90 5.23 -4.46
CA VAL A 150 2.48 4.90 -5.82
C VAL A 150 3.05 5.94 -6.78
N CYS A 151 4.31 5.77 -7.18
CA CYS A 151 4.98 6.67 -8.13
C CYS A 151 5.90 5.91 -9.11
N PRO A 152 6.11 6.46 -10.34
CA PRO A 152 6.97 5.82 -11.34
C PRO A 152 8.39 5.56 -10.84
N ASP A 153 8.98 6.50 -10.09
CA ASP A 153 10.35 6.38 -9.59
C ASP A 153 10.54 5.18 -8.67
N LEU A 154 9.54 4.90 -7.81
CA LEU A 154 9.56 3.73 -6.94
C LEU A 154 9.44 2.45 -7.75
N PHE A 155 8.52 2.38 -8.72
CA PHE A 155 8.38 1.18 -9.56
C PHE A 155 9.63 0.93 -10.41
N LEU A 156 10.23 1.97 -10.98
CA LEU A 156 11.52 1.87 -11.68
C LEU A 156 12.65 1.40 -10.74
N ALA A 157 12.65 1.88 -9.48
CA ALA A 157 13.59 1.38 -8.48
C ALA A 157 13.36 -0.10 -8.15
N LEU A 158 12.10 -0.54 -8.07
CA LEU A 158 11.72 -1.94 -7.84
C LEU A 158 12.12 -2.86 -9.00
N CYS A 159 12.04 -2.38 -10.25
CA CYS A 159 12.49 -3.16 -11.42
C CYS A 159 14.01 -3.36 -11.45
N GLY A 160 14.78 -2.47 -10.82
CA GLY A 160 16.25 -2.56 -10.75
C GLY A 160 16.77 -3.43 -9.60
N VAL A 161 15.89 -4.08 -8.86
CA VAL A 161 16.23 -4.93 -7.70
C VAL A 161 16.86 -6.23 -8.20
N SER A 162 18.06 -6.56 -7.73
CA SER A 162 18.72 -7.86 -8.00
C SER A 162 18.03 -9.02 -7.28
N ASP A 163 18.36 -10.27 -7.63
CA ASP A 163 17.78 -11.47 -7.02
C ASP A 163 17.89 -11.50 -5.47
N ASP A 164 18.98 -10.98 -4.92
CA ASP A 164 19.18 -10.86 -3.47
C ASP A 164 18.18 -9.90 -2.79
N GLY A 165 17.59 -8.99 -3.56
CA GLY A 165 16.60 -8.01 -3.11
C GLY A 165 15.16 -8.49 -3.18
N LEU A 166 14.90 -9.72 -3.63
CA LEU A 166 13.54 -10.27 -3.74
C LEU A 166 12.78 -10.32 -2.40
N VAL A 167 13.51 -10.28 -1.27
CA VAL A 167 12.93 -10.15 0.08
C VAL A 167 12.05 -8.91 0.21
N LEU A 168 12.37 -7.83 -0.51
CA LEU A 168 11.63 -6.57 -0.51
C LEU A 168 10.20 -6.76 -1.04
N PHE A 169 9.97 -7.69 -1.97
CA PHE A 169 8.63 -8.04 -2.48
C PHE A 169 7.78 -8.85 -1.48
N ARG A 170 8.38 -9.36 -0.38
CA ARG A 170 7.61 -9.95 0.72
C ARG A 170 7.01 -8.87 1.64
N ASN A 171 7.46 -7.63 1.53
CA ASN A 171 6.93 -6.52 2.32
C ASN A 171 5.47 -6.22 1.90
N LYS A 172 4.56 -6.19 2.88
CA LYS A 172 3.13 -5.95 2.65
C LYS A 172 2.88 -4.60 1.96
N VAL A 173 3.66 -3.57 2.29
CA VAL A 173 3.52 -2.23 1.71
C VAL A 173 3.87 -2.22 0.22
N VAL A 174 4.97 -2.88 -0.16
CA VAL A 174 5.38 -3.03 -1.57
C VAL A 174 4.32 -3.79 -2.36
N ARG A 175 3.82 -4.90 -1.80
CA ARG A 175 2.73 -5.67 -2.43
C ARG A 175 1.47 -4.85 -2.60
N CYS A 176 1.08 -4.09 -1.58
CA CYS A 176 -0.05 -3.16 -1.63
C CYS A 176 0.14 -2.09 -2.71
N ALA A 177 1.34 -1.52 -2.86
CA ALA A 177 1.63 -0.52 -3.89
C ALA A 177 1.54 -1.11 -5.31
N LEU A 178 2.12 -2.30 -5.52
CA LEU A 178 2.04 -3.04 -6.78
C LEU A 178 0.60 -3.41 -7.13
N GLU A 179 -0.15 -3.93 -6.17
CA GLU A 179 -1.56 -4.28 -6.38
C GLU A 179 -2.41 -3.04 -6.69
N THR A 180 -2.14 -1.91 -6.05
CA THR A 180 -2.83 -0.64 -6.33
C THR A 180 -2.56 -0.18 -7.76
N ALA A 181 -1.30 -0.18 -8.20
CA ALA A 181 -0.91 0.22 -9.55
C ALA A 181 -1.48 -0.74 -10.61
N TRP A 182 -1.40 -2.05 -10.35
CA TRP A 182 -1.94 -3.08 -11.23
C TRP A 182 -3.45 -2.91 -11.43
N ARG A 183 -4.20 -2.75 -10.34
CA ARG A 183 -5.67 -2.63 -10.39
C ARG A 183 -6.15 -1.29 -10.95
N ARG A 184 -5.44 -0.19 -10.70
CA ARG A 184 -5.85 1.13 -11.21
C ARG A 184 -5.59 1.29 -12.69
N ASP A 185 -4.44 0.81 -13.18
CA ASP A 185 -3.94 1.20 -14.50
C ASP A 185 -3.70 -0.01 -15.41
N ALA A 186 -2.88 -0.98 -15.00
CA ALA A 186 -2.46 -2.08 -15.88
C ALA A 186 -3.65 -2.94 -16.34
N PHE A 187 -4.55 -3.28 -15.43
CA PHE A 187 -5.71 -4.11 -15.75
C PHE A 187 -6.64 -3.50 -16.80
N LYS A 188 -6.80 -2.17 -16.81
CA LYS A 188 -7.65 -1.49 -17.81
C LYS A 188 -7.06 -1.60 -19.20
N VAL A 189 -5.74 -1.52 -19.31
CA VAL A 189 -5.02 -1.62 -20.59
C VAL A 189 -5.12 -3.05 -21.12
N ASP A 190 -4.92 -4.06 -20.27
CA ASP A 190 -5.01 -5.47 -20.67
C ASP A 190 -6.43 -5.85 -21.12
N MET A 191 -7.46 -5.35 -20.44
CA MET A 191 -8.85 -5.60 -20.85
C MET A 191 -9.21 -4.92 -22.16
N LEU A 192 -8.69 -3.72 -22.42
CA LEU A 192 -8.86 -3.06 -23.73
C LEU A 192 -8.15 -3.85 -24.82
N ALA A 193 -6.92 -4.33 -24.57
CA ALA A 193 -6.17 -5.15 -25.51
C ALA A 193 -6.91 -6.47 -25.81
N PHE A 194 -7.46 -7.12 -24.80
CA PHE A 194 -8.29 -8.31 -24.96
C PHE A 194 -9.53 -8.02 -25.81
N ALA A 195 -10.25 -6.93 -25.54
CA ALA A 195 -11.42 -6.54 -26.31
C ALA A 195 -11.07 -6.27 -27.78
N PHE A 196 -9.98 -5.56 -28.07
CA PHE A 196 -9.51 -5.34 -29.44
C PHE A 196 -9.11 -6.63 -30.14
N THR A 197 -8.43 -7.55 -29.43
CA THR A 197 -8.05 -8.86 -29.96
C THR A 197 -9.27 -9.70 -30.31
N LEU A 198 -10.27 -9.72 -29.42
CA LEU A 198 -11.52 -10.44 -29.65
C LEU A 198 -12.31 -9.85 -30.83
N CYS A 199 -12.44 -8.52 -30.91
CA CYS A 199 -13.06 -7.83 -32.03
C CYS A 199 -12.35 -8.14 -33.36
N GLY A 200 -11.01 -8.11 -33.37
CA GLY A 200 -10.22 -8.47 -34.54
C GLY A 200 -10.46 -9.90 -35.00
N LEU A 201 -10.56 -10.84 -34.05
CA LEU A 201 -10.83 -12.25 -34.34
C LEU A 201 -12.24 -12.48 -34.88
N VAL A 202 -13.25 -11.77 -34.33
CA VAL A 202 -14.62 -11.79 -34.86
C VAL A 202 -14.67 -11.23 -36.28
N LEU A 203 -14.04 -10.09 -36.54
CA LEU A 203 -13.99 -9.51 -37.88
C LEU A 203 -13.29 -10.47 -38.87
N LEU A 204 -12.22 -11.14 -38.45
CA LEU A 204 -11.52 -12.10 -39.31
C LEU A 204 -12.36 -13.35 -39.62
N VAL A 205 -13.15 -13.84 -38.66
CA VAL A 205 -13.98 -15.05 -38.84
C VAL A 205 -15.28 -14.77 -39.61
N PHE A 206 -15.84 -13.57 -39.49
CA PHE A 206 -17.16 -13.23 -40.07
C PHE A 206 -17.08 -12.29 -41.29
N CYS A 207 -15.91 -11.74 -41.63
CA CYS A 207 -15.72 -10.92 -42.83
C CYS A 207 -14.77 -11.55 -43.86
N ASP A 208 -14.30 -12.78 -43.64
CA ASP A 208 -13.88 -13.71 -44.70
C ASP A 208 -15.08 -14.53 -45.20
#